data_AF-A0A251RVD0-F1
#
_entry.id   AF-A0A251RVD0-F1
#
_cell.length_a   1.000
_cell.length_b   1.000
_cell.length_c   1.000
_cell.angle_alpha   90.00
_cell.angle_beta   90.00
_cell.angle_gamma   90.00
#
_symmetry.space_group_name_H-M   'P 1'
#
loop_
_entity.id
_entity.type
_entity.pdbx_description
1 polymer ?
#
loop_
_entity_poly.entity_id
_entity_poly.type
_entity_poly.pdbx_seq_one_letter_code
_entity_poly.pdbx_strand_id
1 'polypeptide(L)'
;MAEHNATAVTGSPMKKLKDGDDNGAAAAVNGGGNISSVIPGWFSEISPMWPGEAHSLKVEKILFQGKSDYQDVMVFQSATYGKVLVLDGVIQLTERDECAYQEMITHLPLCSIPNPKKVLVIGGGDGGVLREVARHSSVEHIDICEIDKMVVDVSKEYFPDVAVGYEDPRVTLHVGDGVAFLKAAQEGSYDAVIVDSSDPIGPAQELFEKPFFESVAKALRPGGVMCTQAESIWLHMHIIENIVANCRQIFKGSVNYAWTTVPTYPSGVIGFMVCSTEGPEVDFKNPINPIDEKENQNTSTPPLKFYNREIHAAAFCLPSFAKKVIESKTKN
;
A
#
# COMPACT_ATOMS: atom_id res chain seq x y z
N MET A 1 32.63 -58.58 -10.97
CA MET A 1 32.00 -59.90 -10.76
C MET A 1 31.35 -59.88 -9.39
N ALA A 2 30.05 -60.21 -9.35
CA ALA A 2 29.18 -60.52 -8.20
C ALA A 2 29.10 -59.48 -7.05
N GLU A 3 28.02 -58.72 -6.88
CA GLU A 3 26.62 -59.04 -6.49
C GLU A 3 26.39 -59.36 -5.00
N HIS A 4 25.31 -58.73 -4.51
CA HIS A 4 24.47 -59.00 -3.33
C HIS A 4 24.98 -58.59 -1.94
N ASN A 5 24.33 -57.61 -1.31
CA ASN A 5 23.05 -57.86 -0.63
C ASN A 5 22.31 -56.57 -0.27
N ALA A 6 21.01 -56.55 -0.59
CA ALA A 6 20.05 -55.55 -0.15
C ALA A 6 19.41 -56.01 1.16
N THR A 7 19.22 -55.09 2.10
CA THR A 7 18.26 -55.26 3.20
C THR A 7 17.45 -53.99 3.34
N ALA A 8 16.20 -54.10 2.91
CA ALA A 8 15.13 -53.15 3.15
C ALA A 8 14.78 -53.13 4.64
N VAL A 9 14.55 -51.93 5.19
CA VAL A 9 13.83 -51.76 6.45
C VAL A 9 12.47 -51.14 6.13
N THR A 10 11.46 -51.92 6.45
CA THR A 10 10.04 -51.67 6.24
C THR A 10 9.46 -50.71 7.28
N GLY A 11 8.71 -49.72 6.79
CA GLY A 11 7.38 -49.30 7.25
C GLY A 11 7.12 -49.02 8.74
N SER A 12 6.72 -47.78 9.03
CA SER A 12 5.73 -47.50 10.09
C SER A 12 4.58 -46.70 9.47
N PRO A 13 3.31 -47.01 9.74
CA PRO A 13 2.20 -46.67 8.85
C PRO A 13 1.65 -45.25 9.09
N MET A 14 1.46 -44.49 8.01
CA MET A 14 0.54 -43.35 7.98
C MET A 14 -0.86 -43.85 8.32
N LYS A 15 -1.39 -43.40 9.47
CA LYS A 15 -2.80 -43.56 9.81
C LYS A 15 -3.65 -42.77 8.81
N LYS A 16 -4.37 -43.51 7.95
CA LYS A 16 -5.56 -42.99 7.27
C LYS A 16 -6.60 -42.61 8.34
N LEU A 17 -6.94 -41.33 8.42
CA LEU A 17 -8.15 -40.88 9.10
C LEU A 17 -9.35 -41.29 8.23
N LYS A 18 -10.30 -41.96 8.87
CA LYS A 18 -11.54 -42.48 8.26
C LYS A 18 -12.49 -41.34 7.94
N ASP A 19 -13.19 -41.49 6.82
CA ASP A 19 -14.44 -40.81 6.54
C ASP A 19 -15.48 -41.10 7.63
N GLY A 20 -16.17 -40.06 8.08
CA GLY A 20 -17.27 -40.12 9.03
C GLY A 20 -18.01 -38.79 9.06
N ASP A 21 -19.22 -38.81 8.50
CA ASP A 21 -20.17 -37.71 8.39
C ASP A 21 -20.56 -37.06 9.73
N ASP A 22 -20.66 -35.74 9.65
CA ASP A 22 -21.72 -34.85 10.18
C ASP A 22 -22.10 -34.90 11.67
N ASN A 23 -21.67 -33.87 12.41
CA ASN A 23 -22.57 -33.03 13.21
C ASN A 23 -21.81 -31.84 13.83
N GLY A 24 -22.38 -30.65 13.68
CA GLY A 24 -21.79 -29.37 14.02
C GLY A 24 -21.34 -29.21 15.48
N ALA A 25 -20.11 -28.73 15.62
CA ALA A 25 -19.69 -27.89 16.72
C ALA A 25 -18.59 -26.98 16.18
N ALA A 26 -18.88 -25.68 16.11
CA ALA A 26 -17.88 -24.67 15.77
C ALA A 26 -16.68 -24.83 16.70
N ALA A 27 -15.53 -25.20 16.15
CA ALA A 27 -14.28 -25.18 16.88
C ALA A 27 -14.04 -23.72 17.29
N ALA A 28 -13.98 -23.49 18.60
CA ALA A 28 -13.73 -22.18 19.17
C ALA A 28 -12.37 -21.67 18.69
N VAL A 29 -12.42 -20.72 17.75
CA VAL A 29 -11.28 -19.93 17.31
C VAL A 29 -10.93 -19.04 18.50
N ASN A 30 -9.79 -19.28 19.15
CA ASN A 30 -9.17 -18.29 20.02
C ASN A 30 -8.63 -17.18 19.11
N GLY A 31 -9.54 -16.29 18.66
CA GLY A 31 -9.25 -15.22 17.72
C GLY A 31 -8.46 -14.11 18.40
N GLY A 32 -7.40 -13.63 17.72
CA GLY A 32 -6.78 -12.35 18.03
C GLY A 32 -7.84 -11.26 18.19
N GLY A 33 -7.57 -10.29 19.07
CA GLY A 33 -8.55 -9.42 19.74
C GLY A 33 -9.56 -8.63 18.89
N ASN A 34 -9.54 -8.74 17.57
CA ASN A 34 -10.39 -8.00 16.64
C ASN A 34 -11.54 -8.84 16.05
N ILE A 35 -11.66 -10.12 16.38
CA ILE A 35 -12.86 -10.92 16.05
C ILE A 35 -13.91 -10.74 17.14
N SER A 36 -15.10 -10.29 16.76
CA SER A 36 -16.20 -9.95 17.67
C SER A 36 -16.63 -11.14 18.53
N SER A 37 -16.66 -10.92 19.84
CA SER A 37 -17.25 -11.82 20.85
C SER A 37 -18.74 -11.59 21.06
N VAL A 38 -19.32 -10.53 20.48
CA VAL A 38 -20.74 -10.15 20.63
C VAL A 38 -21.60 -10.75 19.52
N ILE A 39 -21.22 -10.51 18.26
CA ILE A 39 -21.84 -11.15 17.10
C ILE A 39 -20.75 -11.97 16.41
N PRO A 40 -20.76 -13.30 16.53
CA PRO A 40 -19.68 -14.14 16.01
C PRO A 40 -19.42 -13.94 14.51
N GLY A 41 -18.15 -14.06 14.12
CA GLY A 41 -17.73 -14.01 12.71
C GLY A 41 -17.72 -12.62 12.10
N TRP A 42 -17.53 -11.56 12.89
CA TRP A 42 -17.25 -10.22 12.41
C TRP A 42 -15.85 -9.82 12.85
N PHE A 43 -15.08 -9.25 11.93
CA PHE A 43 -13.84 -8.53 12.23
C PHE A 43 -14.20 -7.05 12.41
N SER A 44 -13.67 -6.43 13.47
CA SER A 44 -13.82 -4.99 13.71
C SER A 44 -12.43 -4.36 13.78
N GLU A 45 -12.17 -3.41 12.89
CA GLU A 45 -10.95 -2.62 12.86
C GLU A 45 -10.98 -1.55 13.97
N ILE A 46 -10.19 -1.76 15.02
CA ILE A 46 -10.17 -0.89 16.20
C ILE A 46 -8.74 -0.40 16.40
N SER A 47 -8.55 0.92 16.50
CA SER A 47 -7.25 1.53 16.76
C SER A 47 -7.40 2.79 17.61
N PRO A 48 -6.40 3.14 18.44
CA PRO A 48 -6.35 4.45 19.08
C PRO A 48 -6.27 5.63 18.09
N MET A 49 -5.94 5.39 16.82
CA MET A 49 -5.91 6.42 15.77
C MET A 49 -7.31 6.94 15.41
N TRP A 50 -8.35 6.10 15.53
CA TRP A 50 -9.75 6.46 15.29
C TRP A 50 -10.63 6.12 16.51
N PRO A 51 -10.48 6.86 17.62
CA PRO A 51 -11.12 6.50 18.88
C PRO A 51 -12.64 6.66 18.80
N GLY A 52 -13.36 5.64 19.28
CA GLY A 52 -14.84 5.66 19.35
C GLY A 52 -15.55 5.21 18.08
N GLU A 53 -14.81 4.82 17.04
CA GLU A 53 -15.35 4.24 15.81
C GLU A 53 -14.60 2.95 15.42
N ALA A 54 -15.22 2.12 14.58
CA ALA A 54 -14.61 0.91 14.03
C ALA A 54 -15.34 0.49 12.74
N HIS A 55 -14.59 0.18 11.68
CA HIS A 55 -15.17 -0.47 10.50
C HIS A 55 -15.30 -1.98 10.77
N SER A 56 -16.45 -2.58 10.48
CA SER A 56 -16.65 -4.02 10.70
C SER A 56 -16.99 -4.77 9.43
N LEU A 57 -16.25 -5.84 9.14
CA LEU A 57 -16.47 -6.72 8.00
C LEU A 57 -16.86 -8.11 8.47
N LYS A 58 -17.88 -8.69 7.83
CA LYS A 58 -18.27 -10.08 8.10
C LYS A 58 -17.19 -11.02 7.57
N VAL A 59 -16.63 -11.84 8.45
CA VAL A 59 -15.63 -12.86 8.11
C VAL A 59 -16.34 -14.12 7.64
N GLU A 60 -16.01 -14.58 6.45
CA GLU A 60 -16.41 -15.90 5.95
C GLU A 60 -15.41 -16.97 6.39
N LYS A 61 -14.12 -16.71 6.19
CA LYS A 61 -13.04 -17.65 6.53
C LYS A 61 -11.72 -16.94 6.80
N ILE A 62 -11.03 -17.31 7.88
CA ILE A 62 -9.61 -16.93 8.06
C ILE A 62 -8.76 -17.80 7.14
N LEU A 63 -7.98 -17.19 6.26
CA LEU A 63 -7.10 -17.85 5.31
C LEU A 63 -5.70 -18.01 5.88
N PHE A 64 -5.20 -16.98 6.55
CA PHE A 64 -3.90 -16.97 7.20
C PHE A 64 -3.95 -16.11 8.48
N GLN A 65 -3.18 -16.52 9.49
CA GLN A 65 -2.89 -15.70 10.67
C GLN A 65 -1.49 -16.06 11.18
N GLY A 66 -0.63 -15.06 11.33
CA GLY A 66 0.74 -15.22 11.78
C GLY A 66 1.28 -13.96 12.41
N LYS A 67 2.45 -14.05 13.04
CA LYS A 67 3.19 -12.92 13.57
C LYS A 67 4.59 -12.96 12.95
N SER A 68 4.97 -11.89 12.26
CA SER A 68 6.32 -11.73 11.71
C SER A 68 7.26 -11.14 12.76
N ASP A 69 8.49 -10.82 12.36
CA ASP A 69 9.42 -10.05 13.21
C ASP A 69 8.96 -8.60 13.43
N TYR A 70 7.97 -8.12 12.65
CA TYR A 70 7.53 -6.72 12.64
C TYR A 70 6.10 -6.53 13.13
N GLN A 71 5.16 -7.39 12.74
CA GLN A 71 3.72 -7.15 12.93
C GLN A 71 2.89 -8.45 12.97
N ASP A 72 1.68 -8.35 13.48
CA ASP A 72 0.66 -9.39 13.37
C ASP A 72 0.00 -9.33 11.98
N VAL A 73 0.08 -10.41 11.21
CA VAL A 73 -0.39 -10.51 9.82
C VAL A 73 -1.60 -11.45 9.75
N MET A 74 -2.70 -10.99 9.15
CA MET A 74 -3.89 -11.80 8.94
C MET A 74 -4.44 -11.60 7.53
N VAL A 75 -4.86 -12.71 6.92
CA VAL A 75 -5.62 -12.71 5.67
C VAL A 75 -6.93 -13.44 5.92
N PHE A 76 -8.04 -12.82 5.53
CA PHE A 76 -9.35 -13.47 5.61
C PHE A 76 -10.21 -13.22 4.37
N GLN A 77 -11.04 -14.19 4.03
CA GLN A 77 -12.14 -14.03 3.10
C GLN A 77 -13.28 -13.32 3.83
N SER A 78 -13.65 -12.13 3.37
CA SER A 78 -14.86 -11.43 3.81
C SER A 78 -16.08 -11.88 3.02
N ALA A 79 -17.27 -11.69 3.57
CA ALA A 79 -18.51 -12.06 2.90
C ALA A 79 -18.84 -11.20 1.66
N THR A 80 -18.35 -9.95 1.59
CA THR A 80 -18.80 -8.97 0.57
C THR A 80 -17.72 -8.04 0.03
N TYR A 81 -16.48 -8.12 0.52
CA TYR A 81 -15.35 -7.29 0.10
C TYR A 81 -14.20 -8.11 -0.52
N GLY A 82 -14.41 -9.41 -0.75
CA GLY A 82 -13.36 -10.32 -1.21
C GLY A 82 -12.38 -10.64 -0.09
N LYS A 83 -11.14 -10.95 -0.46
CA LYS A 83 -10.06 -11.16 0.51
C LYS A 83 -9.60 -9.83 1.10
N VAL A 84 -9.16 -9.88 2.36
CA VAL A 84 -8.76 -8.74 3.16
C VAL A 84 -7.40 -9.02 3.79
N LEU A 85 -6.45 -8.11 3.61
CA LEU A 85 -5.17 -8.11 4.32
C LEU A 85 -5.27 -7.19 5.53
N VAL A 86 -4.82 -7.69 6.68
CA VAL A 86 -4.80 -6.95 7.94
C VAL A 86 -3.41 -7.04 8.54
N LEU A 87 -2.86 -5.90 8.96
CA LEU A 87 -1.58 -5.77 9.66
C LEU A 87 -1.81 -5.05 10.99
N ASP A 88 -1.36 -5.63 12.10
CA ASP A 88 -1.56 -5.12 13.46
C ASP A 88 -3.01 -4.74 13.79
N GLY A 89 -3.96 -5.43 13.16
CA GLY A 89 -5.39 -5.19 13.34
C GLY A 89 -6.00 -4.09 12.48
N VAL A 90 -5.22 -3.46 11.59
CA VAL A 90 -5.64 -2.44 10.63
C VAL A 90 -5.78 -3.04 9.23
N ILE A 91 -6.88 -2.78 8.56
CA ILE A 91 -7.15 -3.19 7.18
C ILE A 91 -6.18 -2.45 6.26
N GLN A 92 -5.34 -3.21 5.56
CA GLN A 92 -4.41 -2.64 4.58
C GLN A 92 -5.00 -2.63 3.17
N LEU A 93 -5.80 -3.64 2.81
CA LEU A 93 -6.51 -3.65 1.53
C LEU A 93 -7.68 -4.62 1.54
N THR A 94 -8.64 -4.36 0.65
CA THR A 94 -9.64 -5.35 0.21
C THR A 94 -9.68 -5.44 -1.31
N GLU A 95 -9.92 -6.65 -1.85
CA GLU A 95 -10.02 -6.84 -3.32
C GLU A 95 -11.10 -5.97 -3.97
N ARG A 96 -12.11 -5.53 -3.21
CA ARG A 96 -13.25 -4.78 -3.72
C ARG A 96 -12.93 -3.31 -4.02
N ASP A 97 -12.07 -2.67 -3.22
CA ASP A 97 -11.81 -1.23 -3.31
C ASP A 97 -10.32 -0.85 -3.38
N GLU A 98 -9.40 -1.83 -3.43
CA GLU A 98 -7.96 -1.60 -3.62
C GLU A 98 -7.64 -0.68 -4.81
N CYS A 99 -8.44 -0.77 -5.88
CA CYS A 99 -8.22 0.04 -7.08
C CYS A 99 -8.29 1.54 -6.81
N ALA A 100 -9.11 1.99 -5.86
CA ALA A 100 -9.23 3.41 -5.55
C ALA A 100 -7.94 3.95 -4.91
N TYR A 101 -7.30 3.18 -4.04
CA TYR A 101 -6.05 3.57 -3.41
C TYR A 101 -4.87 3.40 -4.38
N GLN A 102 -4.71 2.21 -4.96
CA GLN A 102 -3.55 1.84 -5.77
C GLN A 102 -3.44 2.69 -7.03
N GLU A 103 -4.55 2.92 -7.74
CA GLU A 103 -4.55 3.77 -8.93
C GLU A 103 -4.26 5.23 -8.55
N MET A 104 -4.82 5.74 -7.45
CA MET A 104 -4.62 7.14 -7.04
C MET A 104 -3.19 7.40 -6.56
N ILE A 105 -2.67 6.62 -5.61
CA ILE A 105 -1.33 6.84 -5.06
C ILE A 105 -0.24 6.73 -6.14
N THR A 106 -0.49 5.91 -7.17
CA THR A 106 0.43 5.70 -8.30
C THR A 106 0.29 6.73 -9.40
N HIS A 107 -0.94 6.99 -9.86
CA HIS A 107 -1.15 7.79 -11.06
C HIS A 107 -1.17 9.29 -10.77
N LEU A 108 -1.47 9.72 -9.53
CA LEU A 108 -1.29 11.12 -9.13
C LEU A 108 0.15 11.62 -9.41
N PRO A 109 1.23 10.99 -8.90
CA PRO A 109 2.58 11.46 -9.20
C PRO A 109 3.03 11.18 -10.63
N LEU A 110 2.78 9.96 -11.15
CA LEU A 110 3.36 9.53 -12.43
C LEU A 110 2.72 10.19 -13.65
N CYS A 111 1.45 10.61 -13.56
CA CYS A 111 0.82 11.39 -14.63
C CYS A 111 1.18 12.88 -14.59
N SER A 112 1.84 13.36 -13.52
CA SER A 112 2.24 14.76 -13.35
C SER A 112 3.66 15.06 -13.86
N ILE A 113 4.43 14.03 -14.26
CA ILE A 113 5.77 14.19 -14.81
C ILE A 113 5.91 13.54 -16.19
N PRO A 114 6.79 14.04 -17.07
CA PRO A 114 6.98 13.46 -18.39
C PRO A 114 7.89 12.23 -18.28
N ASN A 115 7.48 11.13 -18.92
CA ASN A 115 8.28 9.92 -19.14
C ASN A 115 9.07 9.42 -17.90
N PRO A 116 8.41 9.10 -16.77
CA PRO A 116 9.09 8.51 -15.62
C PRO A 116 9.77 7.20 -16.00
N LYS A 117 11.06 7.03 -15.66
CA LYS A 117 11.87 5.84 -16.00
C LYS A 117 12.23 5.00 -14.79
N LYS A 118 12.66 5.63 -13.70
CA LYS A 118 13.07 4.94 -12.48
C LYS A 118 12.18 5.34 -11.30
N VAL A 119 11.41 4.38 -10.80
CA VAL A 119 10.44 4.58 -9.71
C VAL A 119 10.85 3.73 -8.51
N LEU A 120 10.75 4.32 -7.32
CA LEU A 120 10.90 3.60 -6.05
C LEU A 120 9.54 3.49 -5.36
N VAL A 121 9.21 2.31 -4.86
CA VAL A 121 8.08 2.05 -3.95
C VAL A 121 8.64 1.66 -2.59
N ILE A 122 8.28 2.39 -1.54
CA ILE A 122 8.58 2.04 -0.14
C ILE A 122 7.31 1.48 0.49
N GLY A 123 7.40 0.30 1.10
CA GLY A 123 6.22 -0.48 1.49
C GLY A 123 5.58 -1.14 0.27
N GLY A 124 4.24 -1.16 0.21
CA GLY A 124 3.50 -1.75 -0.91
C GLY A 124 3.66 -3.26 -1.05
N GLY A 125 3.85 -3.96 0.07
CA GLY A 125 4.09 -5.40 0.14
C GLY A 125 3.06 -6.27 -0.59
N ASP A 126 1.82 -5.78 -0.79
CA ASP A 126 0.78 -6.47 -1.53
C ASP A 126 1.05 -6.58 -3.03
N GLY A 127 1.85 -5.66 -3.59
CA GLY A 127 2.25 -5.64 -5.00
C GLY A 127 1.30 -4.90 -5.95
N GLY A 128 0.19 -4.36 -5.45
CA GLY A 128 -0.78 -3.67 -6.27
C GLY A 128 -0.28 -2.33 -6.83
N VAL A 129 0.45 -1.55 -6.03
CA VAL A 129 1.14 -0.35 -6.54
C VAL A 129 2.12 -0.71 -7.65
N LEU A 130 2.82 -1.84 -7.58
CA LEU A 130 3.73 -2.29 -8.65
C LEU A 130 2.96 -2.57 -9.95
N ARG A 131 1.80 -3.23 -9.85
CA ARG A 131 0.91 -3.47 -10.99
C ARG A 131 0.49 -2.16 -11.65
N GLU A 132 0.19 -1.13 -10.87
CA GLU A 132 -0.19 0.19 -11.39
C GLU A 132 1.01 0.96 -11.98
N VAL A 133 2.20 0.89 -11.37
CA VAL A 133 3.42 1.51 -11.92
C VAL A 133 3.76 0.87 -13.26
N ALA A 134 3.60 -0.45 -13.38
CA ALA A 134 3.88 -1.20 -14.60
C ALA A 134 3.03 -0.76 -15.82
N ARG A 135 1.90 -0.07 -15.61
CA ARG A 135 1.08 0.50 -16.70
C ARG A 135 1.79 1.62 -17.46
N HIS A 136 2.79 2.25 -16.85
CA HIS A 136 3.57 3.30 -17.49
C HIS A 136 4.63 2.68 -18.40
N SER A 137 4.43 2.75 -19.71
CA SER A 137 5.33 2.17 -20.72
C SER A 137 6.73 2.83 -20.74
N SER A 138 6.85 4.05 -20.22
CA SER A 138 8.11 4.77 -20.08
C SER A 138 8.96 4.29 -18.89
N VAL A 139 8.36 3.58 -17.93
CA VAL A 139 9.09 3.05 -16.77
C VAL A 139 10.01 1.93 -17.21
N GLU A 140 11.29 2.08 -16.90
CA GLU A 140 12.38 1.16 -17.24
C GLU A 140 12.78 0.30 -16.02
N HIS A 141 12.64 0.83 -14.80
CA HIS A 141 13.04 0.13 -13.57
C HIS A 141 12.15 0.51 -12.38
N ILE A 142 11.73 -0.48 -11.61
CA ILE A 142 10.89 -0.35 -10.41
C ILE A 142 11.62 -0.99 -9.24
N ASP A 143 12.15 -0.19 -8.32
CA ASP A 143 12.65 -0.70 -7.05
C ASP A 143 11.48 -0.74 -6.05
N ILE A 144 11.30 -1.85 -5.33
CA ILE A 144 10.41 -1.92 -4.16
C ILE A 144 11.21 -2.30 -2.92
N CYS A 145 11.03 -1.55 -1.83
CA CYS A 145 11.61 -1.84 -0.53
C CYS A 145 10.51 -2.12 0.49
N GLU A 146 10.31 -3.39 0.84
CA GLU A 146 9.33 -3.85 1.83
C GLU A 146 10.07 -4.44 3.03
N ILE A 147 9.71 -4.00 4.23
CA ILE A 147 10.42 -4.40 5.45
C ILE A 147 10.06 -5.83 5.88
N ASP A 148 8.81 -6.24 5.64
CA ASP A 148 8.25 -7.49 6.11
C ASP A 148 8.02 -8.48 4.97
N LYS A 149 8.94 -9.45 4.87
CA LYS A 149 8.85 -10.54 3.89
C LYS A 149 7.54 -11.34 4.03
N MET A 150 7.00 -11.48 5.23
CA MET A 150 5.76 -12.24 5.44
C MET A 150 4.61 -11.61 4.67
N VAL A 151 4.53 -10.27 4.62
CA VAL A 151 3.51 -9.53 3.86
C VAL A 151 3.62 -9.84 2.37
N VAL A 152 4.83 -9.84 1.82
CA VAL A 152 5.06 -10.18 0.40
C VAL A 152 4.63 -11.62 0.11
N ASP A 153 5.02 -12.56 0.97
CA ASP A 153 4.76 -13.99 0.76
C ASP A 153 3.26 -14.30 0.83
N VAL A 154 2.56 -13.81 1.85
CA VAL A 154 1.10 -14.02 1.97
C VAL A 154 0.33 -13.29 0.87
N SER A 155 0.82 -12.13 0.41
CA SER A 155 0.16 -11.41 -0.67
C SER A 155 0.26 -12.17 -1.99
N LYS A 156 1.43 -12.72 -2.31
CA LYS A 156 1.63 -13.60 -3.47
C LYS A 156 0.78 -14.87 -3.42
N GLU A 157 0.60 -15.44 -2.23
CA GLU A 157 -0.18 -16.66 -2.05
C GLU A 157 -1.69 -16.42 -2.18
N TYR A 158 -2.21 -15.38 -1.53
CA TYR A 158 -3.65 -15.17 -1.38
C TYR A 158 -4.26 -14.15 -2.34
N PHE A 159 -3.47 -13.22 -2.90
CA PHE A 159 -3.94 -12.13 -3.75
C PHE A 159 -3.23 -12.12 -5.13
N PRO A 160 -3.42 -13.15 -5.97
CA PRO A 160 -2.67 -13.30 -7.22
C PRO A 160 -2.85 -12.11 -8.18
N ASP A 161 -4.06 -11.53 -8.27
CA ASP A 161 -4.34 -10.39 -9.15
C ASP A 161 -3.74 -9.07 -8.64
N VAL A 162 -3.43 -8.97 -7.34
CA VAL A 162 -2.76 -7.81 -6.73
C VAL A 162 -1.25 -7.99 -6.85
N ALA A 163 -0.75 -9.14 -6.41
CA ALA A 163 0.66 -9.47 -6.37
C ALA A 163 1.29 -9.74 -7.75
N VAL A 164 0.50 -9.80 -8.82
CA VAL A 164 0.99 -9.92 -10.22
C VAL A 164 2.01 -8.83 -10.57
N GLY A 165 1.97 -7.67 -9.89
CA GLY A 165 2.97 -6.62 -10.05
C GLY A 165 4.41 -7.11 -9.82
N TYR A 166 4.63 -8.10 -8.95
CA TYR A 166 5.94 -8.70 -8.73
C TYR A 166 6.48 -9.55 -9.90
N GLU A 167 5.63 -9.90 -10.87
CA GLU A 167 6.03 -10.68 -12.04
C GLU A 167 6.58 -9.81 -13.18
N ASP A 168 6.44 -8.48 -13.09
CA ASP A 168 6.97 -7.57 -14.10
C ASP A 168 8.52 -7.61 -14.09
N PRO A 169 9.20 -7.84 -15.22
CA PRO A 169 10.65 -7.98 -15.28
C PRO A 169 11.43 -6.70 -14.90
N ARG A 170 10.75 -5.56 -14.81
CA ARG A 170 11.33 -4.29 -14.37
C ARG A 170 11.38 -4.16 -12.84
N VAL A 171 10.71 -5.05 -12.11
CA VAL A 171 10.63 -5.00 -10.65
C VAL A 171 11.84 -5.65 -9.99
N THR A 172 12.45 -4.93 -9.05
CA THR A 172 13.47 -5.44 -8.14
C THR A 172 12.99 -5.30 -6.69
N LEU A 173 12.75 -6.44 -6.03
CA LEU A 173 12.35 -6.48 -4.62
C LEU A 173 13.59 -6.47 -3.72
N HIS A 174 13.61 -5.50 -2.80
CA HIS A 174 14.54 -5.38 -1.69
C HIS A 174 13.76 -5.62 -0.39
N VAL A 175 14.10 -6.68 0.34
CA VAL A 175 13.52 -6.90 1.66
C VAL A 175 14.37 -6.17 2.70
N GLY A 176 13.82 -5.14 3.32
CA GLY A 176 14.53 -4.32 4.30
C GLY A 176 13.86 -2.99 4.62
N ASP A 177 14.46 -2.26 5.55
CA ASP A 177 13.97 -0.96 6.00
C ASP A 177 14.12 0.12 4.91
N GLY A 178 12.99 0.73 4.52
CA GLY A 178 12.92 1.79 3.53
C GLY A 178 13.69 3.06 3.92
N VAL A 179 13.82 3.37 5.21
CA VAL A 179 14.64 4.49 5.70
C VAL A 179 16.12 4.23 5.39
N ALA A 180 16.61 3.04 5.72
CA ALA A 180 17.98 2.64 5.44
C ALA A 180 18.25 2.58 3.92
N PHE A 181 17.29 2.07 3.15
CA PHE A 181 17.37 2.03 1.68
C PHE A 181 17.53 3.43 1.08
N LEU A 182 16.69 4.40 1.47
CA LEU A 182 16.77 5.76 0.97
C LEU A 182 18.05 6.49 1.40
N LYS A 183 18.56 6.24 2.60
CA LYS A 183 19.85 6.79 3.05
C LYS A 183 21.01 6.30 2.18
N ALA A 184 20.94 5.06 1.69
CA ALA A 184 21.93 4.45 0.81
C ALA A 184 21.71 4.77 -0.68
N ALA A 185 20.54 5.32 -1.05
CA ALA A 185 20.22 5.64 -2.43
C ALA A 185 21.16 6.71 -3.00
N GLN A 186 21.47 6.57 -4.29
CA GLN A 186 22.23 7.58 -5.02
C GLN A 186 21.40 8.86 -5.15
N GLU A 187 22.03 10.00 -4.91
CA GLU A 187 21.41 11.32 -5.05
C GLU A 187 20.93 11.55 -6.49
N GLY A 188 19.71 12.09 -6.62
CA GLY A 188 19.13 12.42 -7.92
C GLY A 188 18.84 11.23 -8.83
N SER A 189 18.72 10.01 -8.30
CA SER A 189 18.62 8.78 -9.09
C SER A 189 17.20 8.34 -9.44
N TYR A 190 16.18 8.84 -8.75
CA TYR A 190 14.77 8.47 -9.00
C TYR A 190 13.98 9.61 -9.63
N ASP A 191 13.09 9.25 -10.57
CA ASP A 191 12.09 10.17 -11.13
C ASP A 191 10.91 10.36 -10.17
N ALA A 192 10.51 9.27 -9.51
CA ALA A 192 9.42 9.26 -8.54
C ALA A 192 9.70 8.31 -7.37
N VAL A 193 9.23 8.70 -6.19
CA VAL A 193 9.15 7.84 -5.00
C VAL A 193 7.70 7.77 -4.54
N ILE A 194 7.17 6.56 -4.40
CA ILE A 194 5.84 6.29 -3.84
C ILE A 194 6.06 5.64 -2.47
N VAL A 195 5.48 6.22 -1.43
CA VAL A 195 5.54 5.72 -0.05
C VAL A 195 4.16 5.16 0.28
N ASP A 196 4.04 3.85 0.11
CA ASP A 196 2.85 3.06 0.37
C ASP A 196 3.02 2.32 1.70
N SER A 197 2.99 3.10 2.78
CA SER A 197 3.23 2.61 4.14
C SER A 197 1.93 2.36 4.89
N SER A 198 2.00 1.55 5.95
CA SER A 198 0.99 1.50 7.00
C SER A 198 0.95 2.81 7.81
N ASP A 199 0.01 2.90 8.75
CA ASP A 199 -0.17 4.02 9.68
C ASP A 199 1.11 4.35 10.48
N PRO A 200 1.25 5.58 11.03
CA PRO A 200 2.39 6.00 11.86
C PRO A 200 2.46 5.35 13.26
N ILE A 201 1.99 4.11 13.38
CA ILE A 201 2.15 3.22 14.53
C ILE A 201 2.82 1.94 14.06
N GLY A 202 3.86 1.50 14.77
CA GLY A 202 4.61 0.30 14.40
C GLY A 202 5.77 0.62 13.45
N PRO A 203 6.08 -0.24 12.46
CA PRO A 203 7.30 -0.16 11.68
C PRO A 203 7.39 1.08 10.75
N ALA A 204 6.26 1.71 10.42
CA ALA A 204 6.21 2.85 9.50
C ALA A 204 6.43 4.22 10.16
N GLN A 205 6.57 4.32 11.49
CA GLN A 205 6.62 5.61 12.21
C GLN A 205 7.65 6.59 11.62
N GLU A 206 8.87 6.14 11.33
CA GLU A 206 9.94 6.98 10.80
C GLU A 206 9.64 7.55 9.40
N LEU A 207 8.75 6.90 8.63
CA LEU A 207 8.37 7.31 7.27
C LEU A 207 7.54 8.61 7.26
N PHE A 208 7.01 9.03 8.42
CA PHE A 208 6.24 10.26 8.58
C PHE A 208 7.08 11.40 9.19
N GLU A 209 8.36 11.16 9.47
CA GLU A 209 9.24 12.13 10.11
C GLU A 209 10.10 12.91 9.10
N LYS A 210 10.51 14.11 9.52
CA LYS A 210 11.30 15.04 8.69
C LYS A 210 12.57 14.41 8.07
N PRO A 211 13.40 13.61 8.78
CA PRO A 211 14.62 13.04 8.22
C PRO A 211 14.38 12.07 7.06
N PHE A 212 13.24 11.38 7.06
CA PHE A 212 12.85 10.52 5.95
C PHE A 212 12.54 11.34 4.70
N PHE A 213 11.72 12.38 4.82
CA PHE A 213 11.41 13.28 3.70
C PHE A 213 12.67 13.97 3.13
N GLU A 214 13.65 14.31 3.96
CA GLU A 214 14.95 14.83 3.51
C GLU A 214 15.71 13.79 2.66
N SER A 215 15.67 12.51 3.07
CA SER A 215 16.28 11.41 2.33
C SER A 215 15.58 11.16 1.00
N VAL A 216 14.24 11.24 0.96
CA VAL A 216 13.46 11.18 -0.29
C VAL A 216 13.83 12.32 -1.23
N ALA A 217 13.84 13.57 -0.75
CA ALA A 217 14.16 14.72 -1.57
C ALA A 217 15.58 14.64 -2.17
N LYS A 218 16.54 14.07 -1.44
CA LYS A 218 17.90 13.81 -1.94
C LYS A 218 17.92 12.72 -3.02
N ALA A 219 17.16 11.65 -2.85
CA ALA A 219 17.12 10.54 -3.80
C ALA A 219 16.45 10.91 -5.13
N LEU A 220 15.54 11.89 -5.11
CA LEU A 220 14.83 12.40 -6.28
C LEU A 220 15.69 13.32 -7.14
N ARG A 221 15.61 13.17 -8.47
CA ARG A 221 16.21 14.14 -9.42
C ARG A 221 15.59 15.53 -9.26
N PRO A 222 16.18 16.60 -9.83
CA PRO A 222 15.52 17.90 -9.93
C PRO A 222 14.15 17.80 -10.64
N GLY A 223 13.10 18.34 -10.02
CA GLY A 223 11.70 18.19 -10.44
C GLY A 223 11.18 16.74 -10.38
N GLY A 224 11.87 15.85 -9.66
CA GLY A 224 11.38 14.52 -9.31
C GLY A 224 10.30 14.62 -8.24
N VAL A 225 9.43 13.62 -8.16
CA VAL A 225 8.20 13.70 -7.36
C VAL A 225 8.10 12.63 -6.28
N MET A 226 7.53 13.01 -5.14
CA MET A 226 7.13 12.07 -4.09
C MET A 226 5.61 12.02 -4.03
N CYS A 227 5.05 10.83 -3.82
CA CYS A 227 3.69 10.63 -3.31
C CYS A 227 3.75 9.76 -2.06
N THR A 228 3.08 10.14 -0.98
CA THR A 228 2.98 9.32 0.24
C THR A 228 1.53 9.25 0.69
N GLN A 229 1.12 8.10 1.23
CA GLN A 229 -0.06 8.02 2.11
C GLN A 229 0.06 9.14 3.16
N ALA A 230 -1.01 9.92 3.34
CA ALA A 230 -1.03 11.05 4.26
C ALA A 230 -2.35 11.14 5.04
N GLU A 231 -2.91 10.00 5.44
CA GLU A 231 -3.96 9.89 6.44
C GLU A 231 -5.31 10.53 6.06
N SER A 232 -6.30 10.44 6.96
CA SER A 232 -7.64 11.01 6.75
C SER A 232 -7.74 12.46 7.23
N ILE A 233 -8.27 13.33 6.38
CA ILE A 233 -8.61 14.72 6.76
C ILE A 233 -9.73 14.80 7.83
N TRP A 234 -10.51 13.75 8.05
CA TRP A 234 -11.55 13.76 9.09
C TRP A 234 -11.01 13.43 10.48
N LEU A 235 -9.93 12.65 10.53
CA LEU A 235 -9.42 12.07 11.78
C LEU A 235 -8.07 12.69 12.18
N HIS A 236 -7.21 12.99 11.20
CA HIS A 236 -5.78 13.15 11.42
C HIS A 236 -5.24 14.54 11.02
N MET A 237 -6.09 15.59 11.02
CA MET A 237 -5.67 16.95 10.61
C MET A 237 -4.41 17.47 11.31
N HIS A 238 -4.19 17.10 12.58
CA HIS A 238 -3.00 17.49 13.35
C HIS A 238 -1.73 16.79 12.85
N ILE A 239 -1.83 15.53 12.40
CA ILE A 239 -0.73 14.79 11.78
C ILE A 239 -0.46 15.39 10.40
N ILE A 240 -1.52 15.58 9.60
CA ILE A 240 -1.45 16.13 8.24
C ILE A 240 -0.81 17.52 8.22
N GLU A 241 -1.19 18.40 9.15
CA GLU A 241 -0.61 19.75 9.25
C GLU A 241 0.91 19.70 9.47
N ASN A 242 1.39 18.79 10.32
CA ASN A 242 2.82 18.59 10.55
C ASN A 242 3.53 18.03 9.31
N ILE A 243 2.94 17.05 8.62
CA ILE A 243 3.50 16.50 7.38
C ILE A 243 3.59 17.61 6.30
N VAL A 244 2.52 18.38 6.09
CA VAL A 244 2.50 19.50 5.14
C VAL A 244 3.58 20.52 5.49
N ALA A 245 3.73 20.88 6.77
CA ALA A 245 4.73 21.82 7.23
C ALA A 245 6.16 21.31 6.97
N ASN A 246 6.43 20.04 7.26
CA ASN A 246 7.73 19.40 6.99
C ASN A 246 8.02 19.37 5.49
N CYS A 247 7.07 18.91 4.67
CA CYS A 247 7.24 18.84 3.22
C CYS A 247 7.52 20.23 2.61
N ARG A 248 6.85 21.29 3.06
CA ARG A 248 7.14 22.67 2.60
C ARG A 248 8.52 23.19 2.99
N GLN A 249 9.07 22.72 4.11
CA GLN A 249 10.43 23.08 4.50
C GLN A 249 11.46 22.39 3.60
N ILE A 250 11.19 21.17 3.16
CA ILE A 250 12.13 20.31 2.42
C ILE A 250 12.01 20.51 0.91
N PHE A 251 10.82 20.30 0.35
CA PHE A 251 10.56 20.35 -1.07
C PHE A 251 10.35 21.80 -1.52
N LYS A 252 11.18 22.24 -2.48
CA LYS A 252 11.16 23.61 -3.02
C LYS A 252 10.39 23.76 -4.33
N GLY A 253 9.92 22.65 -4.90
CA GLY A 253 8.94 22.67 -5.99
C GLY A 253 7.51 22.80 -5.47
N SER A 254 6.60 22.07 -6.09
CA SER A 254 5.18 22.05 -5.72
C SER A 254 4.95 21.15 -4.51
N VAL A 255 4.12 21.59 -3.55
CA VAL A 255 3.69 20.78 -2.40
C VAL A 255 2.17 20.88 -2.29
N ASN A 256 1.49 19.77 -2.54
CA ASN A 256 0.03 19.69 -2.54
C ASN A 256 -0.45 18.48 -1.73
N TYR A 257 -1.70 18.55 -1.28
CA TYR A 257 -2.40 17.44 -0.65
C TYR A 257 -3.59 17.06 -1.54
N ALA A 258 -3.69 15.79 -1.88
CA ALA A 258 -4.84 15.19 -2.56
C ALA A 258 -5.59 14.25 -1.62
N TRP A 259 -6.83 13.89 -1.95
CA TRP A 259 -7.59 12.87 -1.23
C TRP A 259 -8.45 12.05 -2.17
N THR A 260 -8.81 10.84 -1.73
CA THR A 260 -9.73 9.95 -2.44
C THR A 260 -10.61 9.17 -1.46
N THR A 261 -11.61 8.48 -2.00
CA THR A 261 -12.52 7.60 -1.25
C THR A 261 -12.01 6.16 -1.28
N VAL A 262 -11.85 5.55 -0.10
CA VAL A 262 -11.56 4.12 0.06
C VAL A 262 -12.47 3.60 1.18
N PRO A 263 -13.61 2.96 0.84
CA PRO A 263 -14.65 2.61 1.81
C PRO A 263 -14.17 1.82 3.03
N THR A 264 -13.18 0.93 2.88
CA THR A 264 -12.69 0.10 3.99
C THR A 264 -11.56 0.73 4.80
N TYR A 265 -11.13 1.95 4.48
CA TYR A 265 -10.21 2.69 5.34
C TYR A 265 -10.96 3.52 6.39
N PRO A 266 -10.33 3.85 7.53
CA PRO A 266 -10.93 4.69 8.57
C PRO A 266 -11.50 5.99 8.00
N SER A 267 -12.71 6.37 8.42
CA SER A 267 -13.54 7.46 7.85
C SER A 267 -13.98 7.34 6.37
N GLY A 268 -13.53 6.31 5.64
CA GLY A 268 -13.87 6.07 4.23
C GLY A 268 -13.09 6.92 3.21
N VAL A 269 -12.09 7.69 3.67
CA VAL A 269 -11.23 8.53 2.82
C VAL A 269 -9.78 8.46 3.25
N ILE A 270 -8.87 8.67 2.31
CA ILE A 270 -7.43 8.72 2.56
C ILE A 270 -6.80 9.82 1.72
N GLY A 271 -5.76 10.42 2.26
CA GLY A 271 -5.01 11.51 1.65
C GLY A 271 -3.68 11.09 1.10
N PHE A 272 -3.14 11.96 0.25
CA PHE A 272 -1.82 11.83 -0.32
C PHE A 272 -1.10 13.16 -0.30
N MET A 273 0.15 13.17 0.18
CA MET A 273 1.04 14.29 -0.04
C MET A 273 1.78 14.08 -1.35
N VAL A 274 1.67 15.04 -2.25
CA VAL A 274 2.44 15.07 -3.50
C VAL A 274 3.38 16.27 -3.51
N CYS A 275 4.67 15.99 -3.67
CA CYS A 275 5.73 16.98 -3.57
C CYS A 275 6.69 16.87 -4.74
N SER A 276 7.23 17.98 -5.23
CA SER A 276 8.35 17.98 -6.18
C SER A 276 9.56 18.71 -5.63
N THR A 277 10.75 18.22 -5.97
CA THR A 277 12.02 18.90 -5.67
C THR A 277 12.17 20.17 -6.51
N GLU A 278 13.14 21.02 -6.16
CA GLU A 278 13.53 22.15 -7.03
C GLU A 278 13.93 21.64 -8.42
N GLY A 279 13.48 22.31 -9.48
CA GLY A 279 13.76 21.90 -10.86
C GLY A 279 12.62 22.27 -11.81
N PRO A 280 12.39 21.49 -12.88
CA PRO A 280 11.23 21.67 -13.76
C PRO A 280 9.93 21.75 -12.96
N GLU A 281 9.07 22.70 -13.34
CA GLU A 281 7.78 22.91 -12.67
C GLU A 281 6.88 21.68 -12.82
N VAL A 282 6.22 21.29 -11.73
CA VAL A 282 5.27 20.18 -11.70
C VAL A 282 3.92 20.71 -11.25
N ASP A 283 2.94 20.67 -12.14
CA ASP A 283 1.54 20.97 -11.80
C ASP A 283 0.79 19.68 -11.48
N PHE A 284 0.74 19.35 -10.19
CA PHE A 284 0.01 18.17 -9.72
C PHE A 284 -1.50 18.26 -9.93
N LYS A 285 -2.09 19.43 -10.22
CA LYS A 285 -3.54 19.54 -10.40
C LYS A 285 -3.98 19.28 -11.83
N ASN A 286 -3.05 19.36 -12.77
CA ASN A 286 -3.30 19.21 -14.21
C ASN A 286 -2.33 18.17 -14.80
N PRO A 287 -2.70 16.88 -14.85
CA PRO A 287 -1.79 15.83 -15.31
C PRO A 287 -1.40 16.06 -16.76
N ILE A 288 -0.09 15.98 -17.03
CA ILE A 288 0.53 16.21 -18.34
C ILE A 288 0.80 14.92 -19.11
N ASN A 289 0.78 13.78 -18.42
CA ASN A 289 1.00 12.45 -18.95
C ASN A 289 -0.14 11.51 -18.51
N PRO A 290 -1.40 11.80 -18.84
CA PRO A 290 -2.52 10.97 -18.40
C PRO A 290 -2.43 9.58 -19.04
N ILE A 291 -2.60 8.53 -18.22
CA ILE A 291 -2.90 7.18 -18.71
C ILE A 291 -4.31 7.22 -19.32
N ASP A 292 -4.43 7.67 -20.56
CA ASP A 292 -5.69 7.64 -21.29
C ASP A 292 -5.89 6.25 -21.92
N GLU A 293 -7.15 5.79 -21.94
CA GLU A 293 -7.59 4.46 -22.36
C GLU A 293 -7.05 3.99 -23.73
N LYS A 294 -6.66 4.92 -24.62
CA LYS A 294 -6.19 4.62 -25.98
C LYS A 294 -4.84 3.92 -26.02
N GLU A 295 -3.93 4.17 -25.08
CA GLU A 295 -2.67 3.42 -25.00
C GLU A 295 -2.91 1.98 -24.52
N ASN A 296 -3.93 1.77 -23.68
CA ASN A 296 -4.28 0.44 -23.16
C ASN A 296 -5.14 -0.40 -24.12
N GLN A 297 -5.79 0.17 -25.14
CA GLN A 297 -6.60 -0.58 -26.11
C GLN A 297 -5.82 -1.65 -26.90
N ASN A 298 -4.50 -1.52 -26.99
CA ASN A 298 -3.61 -2.47 -27.67
C ASN A 298 -2.78 -3.34 -26.70
N THR A 299 -3.05 -3.28 -25.39
CA THR A 299 -2.31 -4.03 -24.37
C THR A 299 -3.21 -5.03 -23.66
N SER A 300 -2.63 -6.10 -23.15
CA SER A 300 -3.31 -7.13 -22.34
C SER A 300 -3.75 -6.62 -20.96
N THR A 301 -3.50 -5.35 -20.65
CA THR A 301 -3.69 -4.74 -19.33
C THR A 301 -5.16 -4.39 -19.11
N PRO A 302 -5.79 -4.82 -17.99
CA PRO A 302 -7.17 -4.48 -17.67
C PRO A 302 -7.40 -2.95 -17.62
N PRO A 303 -8.61 -2.44 -17.92
CA PRO A 303 -8.89 -1.01 -17.81
C PRO A 303 -8.73 -0.50 -16.37
N LEU A 304 -8.48 0.80 -16.23
CA LEU A 304 -8.55 1.49 -14.94
C LEU A 304 -9.98 1.38 -14.39
N LYS A 305 -10.11 1.22 -13.08
CA LYS A 305 -11.40 1.06 -12.40
C LYS A 305 -11.84 2.33 -11.67
N PHE A 306 -10.91 3.22 -11.31
CA PHE A 306 -11.18 4.39 -10.48
C PHE A 306 -10.57 5.68 -11.05
N TYR A 307 -9.27 5.69 -11.29
CA TYR A 307 -8.53 6.86 -11.74
C TYR A 307 -8.95 7.26 -13.16
N ASN A 308 -9.11 8.56 -13.32
CA ASN A 308 -9.18 9.22 -14.62
C ASN A 308 -8.73 10.67 -14.44
N ARG A 309 -8.56 11.39 -15.55
CA ARG A 309 -8.08 12.78 -15.54
C ARG A 309 -8.95 13.73 -14.72
N GLU A 310 -10.27 13.54 -14.71
CA GLU A 310 -11.19 14.40 -13.96
C GLU A 310 -11.08 14.14 -12.46
N ILE A 311 -11.03 12.87 -12.05
CA ILE A 311 -10.80 12.45 -10.68
C ILE A 311 -9.43 12.92 -10.17
N HIS A 312 -8.39 12.87 -11.00
CA HIS A 312 -7.08 13.42 -10.66
C HIS A 312 -7.19 14.89 -10.22
N ALA A 313 -7.80 15.75 -11.03
CA ALA A 313 -7.96 17.17 -10.68
C ALA A 313 -8.89 17.37 -9.48
N ALA A 314 -10.00 16.61 -9.42
CA ALA A 314 -10.96 16.68 -8.33
C ALA A 314 -10.38 16.25 -6.98
N ALA A 315 -9.38 15.36 -6.96
CA ALA A 315 -8.69 14.93 -5.75
C ALA A 315 -7.96 16.07 -5.02
N PHE A 316 -7.73 17.22 -5.65
CA PHE A 316 -7.15 18.40 -4.99
C PHE A 316 -8.20 19.40 -4.48
N CYS A 317 -9.49 19.14 -4.74
CA CYS A 317 -10.59 19.97 -4.27
C CYS A 317 -10.99 19.59 -2.84
N LEU A 318 -10.24 20.12 -1.87
CA LEU A 318 -10.45 19.80 -0.46
C LEU A 318 -11.68 20.51 0.15
N PRO A 319 -12.37 19.88 1.12
CA PRO A 319 -13.39 20.55 1.92
C PRO A 319 -12.85 21.80 2.62
N SER A 320 -13.72 22.79 2.85
CA SER A 320 -13.34 24.11 3.37
C SER A 320 -12.54 24.07 4.68
N PHE A 321 -12.80 23.11 5.57
CA PHE A 321 -12.09 23.01 6.84
C PHE A 321 -10.63 22.57 6.63
N ALA A 322 -10.40 21.54 5.81
CA ALA A 322 -9.08 21.01 5.49
C ALA A 322 -8.29 21.99 4.64
N LYS A 323 -8.94 22.58 3.63
CA LYS A 323 -8.35 23.61 2.75
C LYS A 323 -7.74 24.77 3.55
N LYS A 324 -8.46 25.28 4.56
CA LYS A 324 -7.97 26.39 5.40
C LYS A 324 -6.68 26.07 6.12
N VAL A 325 -6.53 24.85 6.62
CA VAL A 325 -5.33 24.41 7.36
C VAL A 325 -4.19 24.13 6.38
N ILE A 326 -4.45 23.28 5.37
CA ILE A 326 -3.45 22.80 4.42
C ILE A 326 -2.91 23.95 3.56
N GLU A 327 -3.74 24.88 3.09
CA GLU A 327 -3.29 26.03 2.28
C GLU A 327 -2.83 27.22 3.12
N SER A 328 -2.95 27.17 4.46
CA SER A 328 -2.45 28.26 5.30
C SER A 328 -0.95 28.42 5.06
N LYS A 329 -0.50 29.62 4.65
CA LYS A 329 0.92 29.93 4.62
C LYS A 329 1.39 29.92 6.07
N THR A 330 2.34 29.06 6.41
CA THR A 330 2.99 29.07 7.71
C THR A 330 3.44 30.50 7.98
N LYS A 331 2.88 31.14 9.01
CA LYS A 331 3.44 32.41 9.49
C LYS A 331 4.80 32.03 10.07
N ASN A 332 5.86 32.47 9.38
CA ASN A 332 7.25 32.32 9.82
C ASN A 332 7.42 32.68 11.30
#